data_AF-A0A6J5F265-F1
#
_entry.id   AF-A0A6J5F265-F1
#
_cell.length_a   1.000
_cell.length_b   1.000
_cell.length_c   1.000
_cell.angle_alpha   90.00
_cell.angle_beta   90.00
_cell.angle_gamma   90.00
#
_symmetry.space_group_name_H-M   'P 1'
#
loop_
_entity.id
_entity.type
_entity.pdbx_description
1 polymer ?
#
loop_
_entity_poly.entity_id
_entity_poly.type
_entity_poly.pdbx_seq_one_letter_code
_entity_poly.pdbx_strand_id
1 'polypeptide(L)'
;MGARSSTRNQGGTQNAVTNIPQISPALRDWTEKLALDYENAIRRIHAALMNIKPYADQDAPTRLDTRNSINWSMKLWFNTLLSGSAPSEEELEAFRDFGRRRVHQGVTLDVLLRAFRLGSRELWCIYTELDEKNDLLRDELLFRISPFLMEFFDILAQIISQAYLDEQYKQARWRESLRYQLHSIIFYHPEDTEGFAKTAVALRLDPTVPRIALAIDVRSIDSNSPTFKSELDRIVVATARRLKFPDDELVDIWYRGQLLVWIPSRLGDLMSM
;
A
#
# COMPACT_ATOMS: atom_id res chain seq x y z
N MET A 1 -35.93 -8.38 34.95
CA MET A 1 -34.50 -8.11 35.11
C MET A 1 -33.72 -9.29 34.55
N GLY A 2 -33.31 -9.20 33.29
CA GLY A 2 -32.52 -10.24 32.61
C GLY A 2 -31.46 -9.55 31.78
N ALA A 3 -30.23 -9.56 32.27
CA ALA A 3 -29.08 -8.97 31.62
C ALA A 3 -28.74 -9.77 30.35
N ARG A 4 -28.86 -9.14 29.18
CA ARG A 4 -28.24 -9.62 27.94
C ARG A 4 -26.83 -9.08 27.89
N SER A 5 -25.88 -9.87 28.37
CA SER A 5 -24.45 -9.72 28.11
C SER A 5 -24.19 -10.03 26.63
N SER A 6 -23.94 -8.97 25.86
CA SER A 6 -23.49 -9.04 24.48
C SER A 6 -22.02 -9.46 24.44
N THR A 7 -21.76 -10.76 24.25
CA THR A 7 -20.45 -11.26 23.83
C THR A 7 -20.19 -10.79 22.40
N ARG A 8 -19.47 -9.67 22.29
CA ARG A 8 -18.94 -9.18 21.02
C ARG A 8 -17.81 -10.13 20.59
N ASN A 9 -18.08 -10.85 19.52
CA ASN A 9 -17.20 -11.75 18.81
C ASN A 9 -15.85 -11.06 18.51
N GLN A 10 -14.76 -11.54 19.12
CA GLN A 10 -13.39 -11.18 18.76
C GLN A 10 -13.01 -12.01 17.53
N GLY A 11 -13.16 -11.42 16.33
CA GLY A 11 -12.65 -11.98 15.08
C GLY A 11 -11.59 -11.04 14.51
N GLY A 12 -10.34 -11.51 14.49
CA GLY A 12 -9.13 -10.77 14.11
C GLY A 12 -8.12 -10.86 15.26
N THR A 13 -6.95 -11.49 15.17
CA THR A 13 -6.05 -11.69 14.02
C THR A 13 -5.17 -12.91 14.34
N GLN A 14 -5.29 -14.02 13.61
CA GLN A 14 -4.38 -15.17 13.70
C GLN A 14 -3.40 -15.14 12.53
N ASN A 15 -2.51 -14.14 12.50
CA ASN A 15 -1.35 -14.14 11.60
C ASN A 15 -0.08 -14.09 12.45
N ALA A 16 0.03 -15.01 13.41
CA ALA A 16 1.27 -15.20 14.15
C ALA A 16 2.14 -16.19 13.38
N VAL A 17 3.44 -15.94 13.30
CA VAL A 17 4.41 -16.94 12.86
C VAL A 17 4.35 -18.11 13.84
N THR A 18 3.91 -19.27 13.39
CA THR A 18 3.81 -20.48 14.22
C THR A 18 4.95 -21.46 13.92
N ASN A 19 5.22 -22.38 14.85
CA ASN A 19 6.15 -23.50 14.66
C ASN A 19 7.58 -23.12 14.24
N ILE A 20 8.18 -22.19 14.96
CA ILE A 20 9.56 -21.75 14.70
C ILE A 20 10.50 -22.96 14.87
N PRO A 21 11.28 -23.30 13.83
CA PRO A 21 12.12 -24.47 13.89
C PRO A 21 13.24 -24.27 14.91
N GLN A 22 13.45 -25.27 15.76
CA GLN A 22 14.70 -25.40 16.50
C GLN A 22 15.82 -25.70 15.50
N ILE A 23 16.82 -24.82 15.42
CA ILE A 23 17.97 -24.95 14.52
C ILE A 23 19.15 -25.63 15.22
N SER A 24 19.91 -26.45 14.47
CA SER A 24 21.11 -27.09 14.98
C SER A 24 22.20 -26.07 15.36
N PRO A 25 23.20 -26.45 16.19
CA PRO A 25 24.34 -25.59 16.49
C PRO A 25 25.08 -25.13 15.22
N ALA A 26 25.23 -26.01 14.22
CA ALA A 26 25.90 -25.67 12.98
C ALA A 26 25.13 -24.61 12.17
N LEU A 27 23.79 -24.73 12.11
CA LEU A 27 22.96 -23.76 11.40
C LEU A 27 22.84 -22.45 12.18
N ARG A 28 22.87 -22.50 13.50
CA ARG A 28 22.97 -21.31 14.37
C ARG A 28 24.25 -20.54 14.08
N ASP A 29 25.41 -21.19 14.13
CA ASP A 29 26.70 -20.56 13.82
C ASP A 29 26.72 -19.94 12.40
N TRP A 30 26.10 -20.62 11.44
CA TRP A 30 25.96 -20.10 10.07
C TRP A 30 25.06 -18.86 10.01
N THR A 31 23.90 -18.94 10.65
CA THR A 31 22.94 -17.83 10.71
C THR A 31 23.53 -16.62 11.42
N GLU A 32 24.30 -16.82 12.49
CA GLU A 32 25.03 -15.75 13.18
C GLU A 32 26.09 -15.10 12.28
N LYS A 33 26.84 -15.89 11.50
CA LYS A 33 27.79 -15.34 10.51
C LYS A 33 27.10 -14.49 9.45
N LEU A 34 25.97 -14.97 8.92
CA LEU A 34 25.16 -14.19 7.97
C LEU A 34 24.57 -12.92 8.60
N ALA A 35 24.16 -13.01 9.88
CA ALA A 35 23.66 -11.87 10.64
C ALA A 35 24.75 -10.86 11.04
N LEU A 36 26.04 -11.21 10.91
CA LEU A 36 27.17 -10.28 11.07
C LEU A 36 27.58 -9.63 9.74
N ASP A 37 27.39 -10.29 8.60
CA ASP A 37 27.68 -9.78 7.24
C ASP A 37 26.40 -9.62 6.39
N TYR A 38 25.34 -9.10 6.99
CA TYR A 38 24.06 -8.93 6.30
C TYR A 38 24.07 -7.80 5.26
N GLU A 39 25.08 -6.91 5.26
CA GLU A 39 25.21 -5.84 4.27
C GLU A 39 25.39 -6.37 2.85
N ASN A 40 26.17 -7.46 2.68
CA ASN A 40 26.31 -8.09 1.37
C ASN A 40 24.97 -8.64 0.86
N ALA A 41 24.20 -9.26 1.75
CA ALA A 41 22.88 -9.78 1.45
C ALA A 41 21.84 -8.66 1.17
N ILE A 42 21.84 -7.56 1.94
CA ILE A 42 21.04 -6.36 1.64
C ILE A 42 21.37 -5.85 0.24
N ARG A 43 22.66 -5.71 -0.08
CA ARG A 43 23.12 -5.21 -1.39
C ARG A 43 22.63 -6.08 -2.53
N ARG A 44 22.69 -7.41 -2.37
CA ARG A 44 22.20 -8.37 -3.37
C ARG A 44 20.69 -8.29 -3.56
N ILE A 45 19.92 -8.32 -2.47
CA ILE A 45 18.46 -8.20 -2.53
C ILE A 45 18.08 -6.87 -3.18
N HIS A 46 18.70 -5.77 -2.74
CA HIS A 46 18.45 -4.44 -3.30
C HIS A 46 18.75 -4.40 -4.81
N ALA A 47 19.90 -4.96 -5.24
CA ALA A 47 20.23 -5.07 -6.67
C ALA A 47 19.21 -5.90 -7.44
N ALA A 48 18.71 -6.99 -6.86
CA ALA A 48 17.65 -7.80 -7.47
C ALA A 48 16.35 -6.98 -7.62
N LEU A 49 15.97 -6.19 -6.61
CA LEU A 49 14.79 -5.32 -6.67
C LEU A 49 14.90 -4.25 -7.76
N MET A 50 16.10 -3.73 -8.06
CA MET A 50 16.30 -2.76 -9.15
C MET A 50 15.97 -3.32 -10.55
N ASN A 51 15.80 -4.64 -10.69
CA ASN A 51 15.29 -5.23 -11.94
C ASN A 51 13.77 -5.04 -12.10
N ILE A 52 13.07 -4.53 -11.08
CA ILE A 52 11.66 -4.17 -11.12
C ILE A 52 11.58 -2.67 -11.41
N LYS A 53 11.08 -2.30 -12.59
CA LYS A 53 11.09 -0.90 -13.08
C LYS A 53 10.60 0.14 -12.06
N PRO A 54 9.44 -0.03 -11.39
CA PRO A 54 9.00 0.91 -10.34
C PRO A 54 9.97 1.09 -9.16
N TYR A 55 10.85 0.14 -8.88
CA TYR A 55 11.90 0.26 -7.86
C TYR A 55 13.16 0.93 -8.42
N ALA A 56 13.49 0.69 -9.69
CA ALA A 56 14.61 1.36 -10.38
C ALA A 56 14.38 2.87 -10.52
N ASP A 57 13.13 3.26 -10.80
CA ASP A 57 12.73 4.65 -11.05
C ASP A 57 12.48 5.46 -9.75
N GLN A 58 12.74 4.87 -8.58
CA GLN A 58 12.56 5.54 -7.28
C GLN A 58 13.53 6.71 -7.10
N ASP A 59 13.03 7.79 -6.51
CA ASP A 59 13.85 8.87 -5.99
C ASP A 59 14.77 8.41 -4.84
N ALA A 60 15.77 9.24 -4.50
CA ALA A 60 16.76 8.87 -3.48
C ALA A 60 16.13 8.56 -2.10
N PRO A 61 15.16 9.34 -1.58
CA PRO A 61 14.49 9.03 -0.31
C PRO A 61 13.73 7.70 -0.33
N THR A 62 12.96 7.42 -1.38
CA THR A 62 12.19 6.17 -1.49
C THR A 62 13.11 4.96 -1.63
N ARG A 63 14.22 5.11 -2.34
CA ARG A 63 15.24 4.05 -2.47
C ARG A 63 15.92 3.74 -1.14
N LEU A 64 16.22 4.76 -0.33
CA LEU A 64 16.75 4.57 1.02
C LEU A 64 15.75 3.85 1.92
N ASP A 65 14.47 4.24 1.88
CA ASP A 65 13.39 3.55 2.60
C ASP A 65 13.24 2.09 2.16
N THR A 66 13.39 1.80 0.86
CA THR A 66 13.47 0.42 0.33
C THR A 66 14.63 -0.36 0.95
N ARG A 67 15.83 0.20 0.98
CA ARG A 67 16.99 -0.45 1.61
C ARG A 67 16.77 -0.71 3.09
N ASN A 68 16.21 0.26 3.82
CA ASN A 68 15.89 0.11 5.24
C ASN A 68 14.88 -1.01 5.50
N SER A 69 13.94 -1.19 4.58
CA SER A 69 12.91 -2.24 4.70
C SER A 69 13.47 -3.64 4.42
N ILE A 70 14.42 -3.76 3.50
CA ILE A 70 15.19 -5.00 3.30
C ILE A 70 15.97 -5.33 4.57
N ASN A 71 16.69 -4.35 5.12
CA ASN A 71 17.45 -4.50 6.35
C ASN A 71 16.57 -4.98 7.51
N TRP A 72 15.41 -4.33 7.71
CA TRP A 72 14.46 -4.71 8.74
C TRP A 72 13.94 -6.14 8.55
N SER A 73 13.62 -6.52 7.31
CA SER A 73 13.12 -7.86 7.01
C SER A 73 14.14 -8.96 7.31
N MET A 74 15.41 -8.70 7.00
CA MET A 74 16.49 -9.62 7.30
C MET A 74 16.76 -9.73 8.80
N LYS A 75 16.79 -8.60 9.52
CA LYS A 75 16.95 -8.60 10.98
C LYS A 75 15.83 -9.38 11.65
N LEU A 76 14.59 -9.18 11.24
CA LEU A 76 13.46 -9.91 11.82
C LEU A 76 13.59 -11.42 11.57
N TRP A 77 13.95 -11.82 10.35
CA TRP A 77 14.18 -13.23 10.01
C TRP A 77 15.27 -13.87 10.88
N PHE A 78 16.46 -13.24 10.95
CA PHE A 78 17.57 -13.76 11.75
C PHE A 78 17.23 -13.81 13.23
N ASN A 79 16.63 -12.75 13.78
CA ASN A 79 16.21 -12.71 15.18
C ASN A 79 15.20 -13.83 15.49
N THR A 80 14.24 -14.08 14.59
CA THR A 80 13.24 -15.15 14.76
C THR A 80 13.90 -16.52 14.84
N LEU A 81 14.82 -16.83 13.93
CA LEU A 81 15.54 -18.11 13.93
C LEU A 81 16.48 -18.26 15.13
N LEU A 82 17.25 -17.22 15.46
CA LEU A 82 18.25 -17.28 16.52
C LEU A 82 17.62 -17.32 17.91
N SER A 83 16.55 -16.55 18.14
CA SER A 83 15.82 -16.56 19.41
C SER A 83 14.86 -17.74 19.54
N GLY A 84 14.46 -18.36 18.43
CA GLY A 84 13.40 -19.37 18.41
C GLY A 84 12.03 -18.81 18.82
N SER A 85 11.86 -17.48 18.79
CA SER A 85 10.67 -16.76 19.27
C SER A 85 10.04 -15.96 18.14
N ALA A 86 8.71 -15.88 18.15
CA ALA A 86 7.96 -15.21 17.08
C ALA A 86 8.22 -13.69 17.13
N PRO A 87 8.16 -13.01 15.98
CA PRO A 87 8.13 -11.55 15.93
C PRO A 87 7.13 -10.97 16.93
N SER A 88 7.55 -9.93 17.66
CA SER A 88 6.65 -9.19 18.54
C SER A 88 5.63 -8.39 17.72
N GLU A 89 4.53 -7.99 18.35
CA GLU A 89 3.54 -7.14 17.67
C GLU A 89 4.12 -5.78 17.24
N GLU A 90 5.08 -5.26 18.00
CA GLU A 90 5.80 -4.01 17.69
C GLU A 90 6.68 -4.18 16.44
N GLU A 91 7.35 -5.33 16.31
CA GLU A 91 8.14 -5.67 15.13
C GLU A 91 7.26 -5.85 13.88
N LEU A 92 6.09 -6.46 14.04
CA LEU A 92 5.10 -6.60 12.96
C LEU A 92 4.45 -5.27 12.58
N GLU A 93 4.28 -4.34 13.52
CA GLU A 93 3.73 -3.02 13.22
C GLU A 93 4.64 -2.21 12.29
N ALA A 94 5.96 -2.36 12.41
CA ALA A 94 6.91 -1.76 11.48
C ALA A 94 6.69 -2.24 10.02
N PHE A 95 6.23 -3.48 9.83
CA PHE A 95 5.84 -4.00 8.50
C PHE A 95 4.50 -3.43 8.03
N ARG A 96 3.56 -3.20 8.95
CA ARG A 96 2.30 -2.51 8.61
C ARG A 96 2.60 -1.07 8.17
N ASP A 97 3.45 -0.37 8.89
CA ASP A 97 3.94 0.97 8.52
C ASP A 97 4.59 1.00 7.14
N PHE A 98 5.39 -0.02 6.82
CA PHE A 98 5.96 -0.17 5.49
C PHE A 98 4.89 -0.30 4.40
N GLY A 99 3.88 -1.16 4.61
CA GLY A 99 2.75 -1.31 3.69
C GLY A 99 2.01 0.01 3.48
N ARG A 100 1.78 0.78 4.55
CA ARG A 100 1.16 2.11 4.48
C ARG A 100 1.99 3.10 3.66
N ARG A 101 3.30 3.21 3.91
CA ARG A 101 4.19 4.13 3.18
C ARG A 101 4.20 3.86 1.67
N ARG A 102 4.11 2.60 1.26
CA ARG A 102 4.10 2.22 -0.17
C ARG A 102 2.89 2.74 -0.94
N VAL A 103 1.75 2.93 -0.27
CA VAL A 103 0.59 3.62 -0.86
C VAL A 103 0.94 5.08 -1.20
N HIS A 104 1.55 5.79 -0.25
CA HIS A 104 1.94 7.20 -0.43
C HIS A 104 3.05 7.41 -1.47
N GLN A 105 3.89 6.39 -1.67
CA GLN A 105 4.95 6.38 -2.68
C GLN A 105 4.47 5.92 -4.07
N GLY A 106 3.18 5.60 -4.22
CA GLY A 106 2.60 5.17 -5.49
C GLY A 106 3.04 3.78 -5.98
N VAL A 107 3.61 2.96 -5.09
CA VAL A 107 3.97 1.57 -5.42
C VAL A 107 2.69 0.73 -5.40
N THR A 108 2.40 0.02 -6.48
CA THR A 108 1.21 -0.83 -6.56
C THR A 108 1.40 -2.10 -5.72
N LEU A 109 0.30 -2.68 -5.21
CA LEU A 109 0.35 -3.86 -4.36
C LEU A 109 1.01 -5.06 -5.06
N ASP A 110 0.74 -5.29 -6.34
CA ASP A 110 1.34 -6.38 -7.11
C ASP A 110 2.86 -6.24 -7.25
N VAL A 111 3.35 -5.02 -7.46
CA VAL A 111 4.77 -4.68 -7.51
C VAL A 111 5.44 -4.89 -6.16
N LEU A 112 4.76 -4.46 -5.08
CA LEU A 112 5.21 -4.64 -3.71
C LEU A 112 5.35 -6.12 -3.34
N LEU A 113 4.32 -6.92 -3.60
CA LEU A 113 4.34 -8.36 -3.33
C LEU A 113 5.36 -9.10 -4.20
N ARG A 114 5.56 -8.66 -5.45
CA ARG A 114 6.63 -9.20 -6.31
C ARG A 114 8.01 -8.92 -5.73
N ALA A 115 8.26 -7.73 -5.21
CA ALA A 115 9.53 -7.41 -4.56
C ALA A 115 9.75 -8.25 -3.30
N PHE A 116 8.70 -8.50 -2.52
CA PHE A 116 8.77 -9.34 -1.32
C PHE A 116 9.12 -10.81 -1.64
N ARG A 117 8.49 -11.38 -2.69
CA ARG A 117 8.81 -12.71 -3.22
C ARG A 117 10.25 -12.78 -3.76
N LEU A 118 10.71 -11.73 -4.42
CA LEU A 118 12.08 -11.68 -4.92
C LEU A 118 13.10 -11.62 -3.77
N GLY A 119 12.84 -10.81 -2.75
CA GLY A 119 13.72 -10.70 -1.58
C GLY A 119 13.83 -12.00 -0.78
N SER A 120 12.72 -12.69 -0.53
CA SER A 120 12.72 -14.01 0.12
C SER A 120 13.45 -15.08 -0.68
N ARG A 121 13.29 -15.09 -2.01
CA ARG A 121 14.05 -15.98 -2.89
C ARG A 121 15.55 -15.71 -2.83
N GLU A 122 15.97 -14.45 -2.89
CA GLU A 122 17.39 -14.11 -2.79
C GLU A 122 17.98 -14.48 -1.41
N LEU A 123 17.21 -14.31 -0.34
CA LEU A 123 17.60 -14.78 1.00
C LEU A 123 17.78 -16.29 1.03
N TRP A 124 16.88 -17.06 0.39
CA TRP A 124 17.05 -18.50 0.23
C TRP A 124 18.35 -18.84 -0.50
N CYS A 125 18.64 -18.17 -1.63
CA CYS A 125 19.88 -18.37 -2.38
C CYS A 125 21.11 -18.14 -1.50
N ILE A 126 21.12 -17.07 -0.69
CA ILE A 126 22.20 -16.77 0.26
C ILE A 126 22.37 -17.90 1.28
N TYR A 127 21.29 -18.45 1.81
CA TYR A 127 21.36 -19.61 2.72
C TYR A 127 21.90 -20.87 2.04
N THR A 128 21.57 -21.09 0.76
CA THR A 128 22.01 -22.28 0.02
C THR A 128 23.43 -22.20 -0.55
N GLU A 129 24.07 -21.02 -0.52
CA GLU A 129 25.47 -20.83 -0.93
C GLU A 129 26.49 -21.37 0.07
N LEU A 130 26.06 -22.21 1.01
CA LEU A 130 26.92 -22.99 1.90
C LEU A 130 27.87 -23.90 1.11
N ASP A 131 29.00 -24.23 1.75
CA ASP A 131 29.92 -25.25 1.27
C ASP A 131 29.15 -26.56 1.05
N GLU A 132 29.15 -27.06 -0.19
CA GLU A 132 28.40 -28.23 -0.63
C GLU A 132 28.67 -29.47 0.24
N LYS A 133 29.75 -29.48 1.02
CA LYS A 133 30.23 -30.63 1.78
C LYS A 133 29.54 -30.88 3.13
N ASN A 134 28.59 -30.05 3.56
CA ASN A 134 27.87 -30.29 4.82
C ASN A 134 26.45 -30.83 4.58
N ASP A 135 26.34 -32.16 4.46
CA ASP A 135 25.07 -32.86 4.20
C ASP A 135 24.02 -32.63 5.31
N LEU A 136 24.45 -32.51 6.58
CA LEU A 136 23.54 -32.25 7.70
C LEU A 136 22.90 -30.85 7.63
N LEU A 137 23.69 -29.83 7.28
CA LEU A 137 23.16 -28.48 7.06
C LEU A 137 22.23 -28.44 5.85
N ARG A 138 22.57 -29.17 4.79
CA ARG A 138 21.75 -29.24 3.57
C ARG A 138 20.36 -29.79 3.88
N ASP A 139 20.28 -30.92 4.58
CA ASP A 139 19.01 -31.54 4.93
C ASP A 139 18.19 -30.65 5.87
N GLU A 140 18.83 -30.02 6.87
CA GLU A 140 18.15 -29.09 7.75
C GLU A 140 17.60 -27.86 7.00
N LEU A 141 18.38 -27.29 6.08
CA LEU A 141 17.93 -26.18 5.25
C LEU A 141 16.76 -26.57 4.36
N LEU A 142 16.87 -27.72 3.69
CA LEU A 142 15.85 -28.18 2.75
C LEU A 142 14.55 -28.55 3.46
N PHE A 143 14.61 -29.35 4.53
CA PHE A 143 13.42 -29.94 5.15
C PHE A 143 12.86 -29.15 6.32
N ARG A 144 13.65 -28.29 6.97
CA ARG A 144 13.20 -27.50 8.14
C ARG A 144 13.13 -26.01 7.86
N ILE A 145 14.15 -25.44 7.23
CA ILE A 145 14.21 -23.99 7.02
C ILE A 145 13.42 -23.55 5.80
N SER A 146 13.44 -24.30 4.69
CA SER A 146 12.73 -23.90 3.48
C SER A 146 11.21 -23.77 3.67
N PRO A 147 10.51 -24.70 4.36
CA PRO A 147 9.07 -24.54 4.59
C PRO A 147 8.78 -23.36 5.52
N PHE A 148 9.60 -23.19 6.57
CA PHE A 148 9.46 -22.08 7.50
C PHE A 148 9.73 -20.72 6.84
N LEU A 149 10.71 -20.65 5.93
CA LEU A 149 10.99 -19.44 5.15
C LEU A 149 9.78 -19.04 4.30
N MET A 150 9.16 -20.01 3.62
CA MET A 150 7.95 -19.75 2.83
C MET A 150 6.82 -19.26 3.72
N GLU A 151 6.51 -19.95 4.81
CA GLU A 151 5.46 -19.56 5.75
C GLU A 151 5.71 -18.17 6.35
N PHE A 152 6.93 -17.90 6.80
CA PHE A 152 7.30 -16.64 7.43
C PHE A 152 7.10 -15.46 6.47
N PHE A 153 7.60 -15.55 5.24
CA PHE A 153 7.46 -14.48 4.26
C PHE A 153 6.03 -14.39 3.69
N ASP A 154 5.26 -15.48 3.66
CA ASP A 154 3.84 -15.42 3.31
C ASP A 154 3.02 -14.66 4.37
N ILE A 155 3.29 -14.90 5.66
CA ILE A 155 2.66 -14.15 6.77
C ILE A 155 3.00 -12.67 6.69
N LEU A 156 4.27 -12.32 6.50
CA LEU A 156 4.68 -10.91 6.36
C LEU A 156 4.06 -10.25 5.12
N ALA A 157 3.99 -10.96 4.00
CA ALA A 157 3.32 -10.47 2.80
C ALA A 157 1.83 -10.21 3.06
N GLN A 158 1.16 -11.09 3.80
CA GLN A 158 -0.24 -10.90 4.20
C GLN A 158 -0.41 -9.66 5.09
N ILE A 159 0.43 -9.48 6.10
CA ILE A 159 0.42 -8.31 7.00
C ILE A 159 0.61 -7.01 6.21
N ILE A 160 1.61 -6.97 5.33
CA ILE A 160 1.88 -5.82 4.45
C ILE A 160 0.68 -5.55 3.53
N SER A 161 0.11 -6.60 2.93
CA SER A 161 -1.02 -6.44 2.00
C SER A 161 -2.27 -5.88 2.68
N GLN A 162 -2.56 -6.34 3.91
CA GLN A 162 -3.70 -5.83 4.68
C GLN A 162 -3.51 -4.36 5.03
N ALA A 163 -2.32 -4.00 5.54
CA ALA A 163 -2.00 -2.62 5.88
C ALA A 163 -2.03 -1.69 4.66
N TYR A 164 -1.55 -2.16 3.51
CA TYR A 164 -1.62 -1.44 2.24
C TYR A 164 -3.07 -1.18 1.82
N LEU A 165 -3.90 -2.24 1.80
CA LEU A 165 -5.30 -2.13 1.39
C LEU A 165 -6.09 -1.23 2.33
N ASP A 166 -5.90 -1.38 3.64
CA ASP A 166 -6.55 -0.52 4.65
C ASP A 166 -6.20 0.96 4.45
N GLU A 167 -4.94 1.26 4.15
CA GLU A 167 -4.47 2.62 3.87
C GLU A 167 -5.01 3.15 2.54
N GLN A 168 -5.04 2.33 1.49
CA GLN A 168 -5.64 2.68 0.21
C GLN A 168 -7.14 3.00 0.38
N TYR A 169 -7.87 2.18 1.15
CA TYR A 169 -9.28 2.44 1.47
C TYR A 169 -9.46 3.70 2.32
N LYS A 170 -8.57 3.98 3.27
CA LYS A 170 -8.61 5.23 4.05
C LYS A 170 -8.40 6.45 3.15
N GLN A 171 -7.42 6.43 2.25
CA GLN A 171 -7.20 7.53 1.30
C GLN A 171 -8.40 7.74 0.37
N ALA A 172 -8.98 6.68 -0.16
CA ALA A 172 -10.16 6.77 -1.02
C ALA A 172 -11.36 7.38 -0.28
N ARG A 173 -11.64 6.92 0.95
CA ARG A 173 -12.72 7.48 1.78
C ARG A 173 -12.47 8.91 2.21
N TRP A 174 -11.22 9.26 2.56
CA TRP A 174 -10.86 10.62 2.92
C TRP A 174 -11.06 11.57 1.73
N ARG A 175 -10.62 11.18 0.53
CA ARG A 175 -10.83 11.96 -0.69
C ARG A 175 -12.32 12.13 -1.02
N GLU A 176 -13.12 11.09 -0.85
CA GLU A 176 -14.58 11.15 -1.04
C GLU A 176 -15.24 12.08 -0.02
N SER A 177 -14.87 12.01 1.27
CA SER A 177 -15.34 12.92 2.31
C SER A 177 -15.03 14.38 1.98
N LEU A 178 -13.81 14.67 1.52
CA LEU A 178 -13.43 16.01 1.08
C LEU A 178 -14.25 16.51 -0.12
N ARG A 179 -14.55 15.63 -1.10
CA ARG A 179 -15.43 16.00 -2.22
C ARG A 179 -16.83 16.36 -1.76
N TYR A 180 -17.41 15.60 -0.83
CA TYR A 180 -18.70 15.93 -0.23
C TYR A 180 -18.66 17.23 0.57
N GLN A 181 -17.59 17.48 1.32
CA GLN A 181 -17.40 18.73 2.05
C GLN A 181 -17.33 19.92 1.08
N LEU A 182 -16.55 19.80 0.01
CA LEU A 182 -16.43 20.85 -1.01
C LEU A 182 -17.78 21.15 -1.66
N HIS A 183 -18.51 20.12 -2.07
CA HIS A 183 -19.88 20.26 -2.59
C HIS A 183 -20.80 20.94 -1.58
N SER A 184 -20.73 20.54 -0.30
CA SER A 184 -21.57 21.13 0.75
C SER A 184 -21.32 22.62 0.94
N ILE A 185 -20.06 23.05 0.85
CA ILE A 185 -19.70 24.47 0.90
C ILE A 185 -20.27 25.20 -0.31
N ILE A 186 -20.04 24.68 -1.52
CA ILE A 186 -20.49 25.31 -2.78
C ILE A 186 -22.02 25.51 -2.81
N PHE A 187 -22.81 24.53 -2.38
CA PHE A 187 -24.26 24.58 -2.50
C PHE A 187 -25.00 25.14 -1.28
N TYR A 188 -24.43 25.00 -0.08
CA TYR A 188 -25.16 25.32 1.15
C TYR A 188 -24.50 26.38 2.02
N HIS A 189 -23.19 26.61 1.89
CA HIS A 189 -22.44 27.57 2.70
C HIS A 189 -21.46 28.39 1.85
N PRO A 190 -21.93 29.10 0.80
CA PRO A 190 -21.06 29.81 -0.13
C PRO A 190 -20.23 30.93 0.53
N GLU A 191 -20.63 31.38 1.72
CA GLU A 191 -19.91 32.34 2.55
C GLU A 191 -18.65 31.77 3.22
N ASP A 192 -18.52 30.44 3.33
CA ASP A 192 -17.36 29.78 3.94
C ASP A 192 -16.17 29.69 2.97
N THR A 193 -15.60 30.86 2.65
CA THR A 193 -14.46 30.97 1.72
C THR A 193 -13.18 30.32 2.27
N GLU A 194 -13.00 30.30 3.61
CA GLU A 194 -11.85 29.67 4.26
C GLU A 194 -11.96 28.14 4.18
N GLY A 195 -13.13 27.57 4.51
CA GLY A 195 -13.41 26.15 4.35
C GLY A 195 -13.29 25.71 2.90
N PHE A 196 -13.78 26.51 1.95
CA PHE A 196 -13.60 26.24 0.52
C PHE A 196 -12.13 26.13 0.15
N ALA A 197 -11.31 27.13 0.50
CA ALA A 197 -9.89 27.16 0.16
C ALA A 197 -9.15 25.97 0.79
N LYS A 198 -9.43 25.68 2.07
CA LYS A 198 -8.81 24.56 2.80
C LYS A 198 -9.17 23.21 2.18
N THR A 199 -10.44 22.96 1.89
CA THR A 199 -10.88 21.69 1.29
C THR A 199 -10.41 21.54 -0.16
N ALA A 200 -10.39 22.62 -0.94
CA ALA A 200 -9.85 22.63 -2.30
C ALA A 200 -8.36 22.27 -2.31
N VAL A 201 -7.55 22.91 -1.47
CA VAL A 201 -6.11 22.60 -1.34
C VAL A 201 -5.89 21.16 -0.87
N ALA A 202 -6.69 20.66 0.07
CA ALA A 202 -6.61 19.26 0.51
C ALA A 202 -6.92 18.25 -0.61
N LEU A 203 -7.77 18.63 -1.57
CA LEU A 203 -8.05 17.88 -2.80
C LEU A 203 -7.00 18.10 -3.91
N ARG A 204 -5.94 18.88 -3.64
CA ARG A 204 -4.90 19.31 -4.59
C ARG A 204 -5.42 20.20 -5.72
N LEU A 205 -6.45 21.00 -5.43
CA LEU A 205 -7.01 21.97 -6.36
C LEU A 205 -6.49 23.36 -6.00
N ASP A 206 -6.25 24.18 -7.01
CA ASP A 206 -6.04 25.62 -6.82
C ASP A 206 -7.39 26.32 -6.58
N PRO A 207 -7.64 26.90 -5.39
CA PRO A 207 -8.90 27.58 -5.08
C PRO A 207 -9.08 28.91 -5.83
N THR A 208 -8.02 29.46 -6.43
CA THR A 208 -8.07 30.74 -7.15
C THR A 208 -8.47 30.59 -8.62
N VAL A 209 -8.39 29.38 -9.16
CA VAL A 209 -8.76 29.08 -10.54
C VAL A 209 -10.29 29.00 -10.67
N PRO A 210 -10.93 29.88 -11.48
CA PRO A 210 -12.36 29.79 -11.71
C PRO A 210 -12.75 28.45 -12.31
N ARG A 211 -13.88 27.88 -11.91
CA ARG A 211 -14.36 26.57 -12.38
C ARG A 211 -15.80 26.66 -12.86
N ILE A 212 -16.10 25.94 -13.94
CA ILE A 212 -17.45 25.80 -14.48
C ILE A 212 -17.99 24.44 -14.05
N ALA A 213 -19.21 24.42 -13.51
CA ALA A 213 -19.93 23.20 -13.18
C ALA A 213 -20.75 22.72 -14.39
N LEU A 214 -20.48 21.50 -14.88
CA LEU A 214 -21.31 20.82 -15.86
C LEU A 214 -22.22 19.82 -15.16
N ALA A 215 -23.53 19.93 -15.38
CA ALA A 215 -24.49 18.94 -14.95
C ALA A 215 -24.75 17.94 -16.09
N ILE A 216 -24.32 16.71 -15.91
CA ILE A 216 -24.48 15.62 -16.87
C ILE A 216 -25.63 14.74 -16.43
N ASP A 217 -26.66 14.67 -17.27
CA ASP A 217 -27.79 13.76 -17.09
C ASP A 217 -27.38 12.36 -17.53
N VAL A 218 -27.25 11.44 -16.58
CA VAL A 218 -26.80 10.06 -16.84
C VAL A 218 -27.99 9.10 -16.74
N ARG A 219 -28.86 9.17 -17.75
CA ARG A 219 -30.17 8.50 -17.80
C ARG A 219 -30.15 6.97 -17.74
N SER A 220 -28.98 6.33 -17.87
CA SER A 220 -28.86 4.89 -18.06
C SER A 220 -28.16 4.14 -16.93
N ILE A 221 -27.70 4.82 -15.86
CA ILE A 221 -26.98 4.16 -14.78
C ILE A 221 -27.90 4.00 -13.56
N ASP A 222 -28.10 2.75 -13.14
CA ASP A 222 -28.78 2.43 -11.90
C ASP A 222 -27.88 2.77 -10.69
N SER A 223 -28.33 3.72 -9.86
CA SER A 223 -27.63 4.13 -8.65
C SER A 223 -27.49 3.02 -7.59
N ASN A 224 -28.27 1.95 -7.71
CA ASN A 224 -28.18 0.79 -6.82
C ASN A 224 -27.24 -0.30 -7.36
N SER A 225 -26.69 -0.12 -8.56
CA SER A 225 -25.77 -1.10 -9.15
C SER A 225 -24.43 -1.12 -8.39
N PRO A 226 -23.83 -2.29 -8.13
CA PRO A 226 -22.47 -2.39 -7.60
C PRO A 226 -21.42 -1.77 -8.53
N THR A 227 -21.73 -1.58 -9.83
CA THR A 227 -20.84 -0.95 -10.81
C THR A 227 -20.99 0.56 -10.87
N PHE A 228 -21.97 1.15 -10.18
CA PHE A 228 -22.37 2.56 -10.31
C PHE A 228 -21.18 3.52 -10.30
N LYS A 229 -20.33 3.42 -9.28
CA LYS A 229 -19.14 4.28 -9.11
C LYS A 229 -18.15 4.12 -10.27
N SER A 230 -17.88 2.88 -10.70
CA SER A 230 -16.97 2.62 -11.82
C SER A 230 -17.49 3.16 -13.15
N GLU A 231 -18.82 3.22 -13.33
CA GLU A 231 -19.44 3.78 -14.53
C GLU A 231 -19.40 5.31 -14.51
N LEU A 232 -19.62 5.94 -13.35
CA LEU A 232 -19.39 7.38 -13.18
C LEU A 232 -17.93 7.76 -13.43
N ASP A 233 -16.98 7.02 -12.86
CA ASP A 233 -15.55 7.25 -13.06
C ASP A 233 -15.18 7.20 -14.55
N ARG A 234 -15.77 6.27 -15.31
CA ARG A 234 -15.58 6.20 -16.78
C ARG A 234 -16.10 7.44 -17.50
N ILE A 235 -17.22 8.01 -17.07
CA ILE A 235 -17.76 9.26 -17.65
C ILE A 235 -16.86 10.44 -17.32
N VAL A 236 -16.36 10.53 -16.08
CA VAL A 236 -15.42 11.58 -15.66
C VAL A 236 -14.13 11.51 -16.48
N VAL A 237 -13.54 10.32 -16.62
CA VAL A 237 -12.34 10.10 -17.46
C VAL A 237 -12.61 10.44 -18.93
N ALA A 238 -13.78 10.06 -19.48
CA ALA A 238 -14.15 10.41 -20.84
C ALA A 238 -14.31 11.94 -21.02
N THR A 239 -14.84 12.62 -19.99
CA THR A 239 -15.01 14.08 -19.97
C THR A 239 -13.65 14.78 -19.93
N ALA A 240 -12.76 14.38 -19.01
CA ALA A 240 -11.40 14.91 -18.90
C ALA A 240 -10.64 14.78 -20.23
N ARG A 241 -10.67 13.59 -20.85
CA ARG A 241 -10.04 13.34 -22.16
C ARG A 241 -10.58 14.21 -23.28
N ARG A 242 -11.91 14.40 -23.35
CA ARG A 242 -12.54 15.24 -24.38
C ARG A 242 -12.18 16.72 -24.21
N LEU A 243 -12.11 17.18 -22.96
CA LEU A 243 -11.77 18.56 -22.62
C LEU A 243 -10.26 18.83 -22.55
N LYS A 244 -9.43 17.79 -22.74
CA LYS A 244 -7.96 17.85 -22.68
C LYS A 244 -7.43 18.35 -21.32
N PHE A 245 -8.13 18.00 -20.24
CA PHE A 245 -7.66 18.24 -18.88
C PHE A 245 -7.07 16.97 -18.25
N PRO A 246 -6.11 17.10 -17.33
CA PRO A 246 -5.70 16.00 -16.46
C PRO A 246 -6.88 15.48 -15.61
N ASP A 247 -6.97 14.17 -15.41
CA ASP A 247 -8.05 13.53 -14.65
C ASP A 247 -8.11 14.01 -13.18
N ASP A 248 -6.99 14.48 -12.62
CA ASP A 248 -6.87 14.98 -11.25
C ASP A 248 -7.29 16.44 -11.08
N GLU A 249 -7.47 17.20 -12.17
CA GLU A 249 -7.96 18.58 -12.12
C GLU A 249 -9.49 18.66 -12.04
N LEU A 250 -10.21 17.59 -12.38
CA LEU A 250 -11.67 17.55 -12.32
C LEU A 250 -12.16 17.17 -10.92
N VAL A 251 -13.25 17.81 -10.51
CA VAL A 251 -14.00 17.39 -9.31
C VAL A 251 -15.36 16.92 -9.77
N ASP A 252 -15.77 15.75 -9.30
CA ASP A 252 -17.06 15.16 -9.63
C ASP A 252 -17.85 14.82 -8.36
N ILE A 253 -19.18 14.92 -8.47
CA ILE A 253 -20.11 14.43 -7.47
C ILE A 253 -21.42 13.99 -8.12
N TRP A 254 -22.00 12.91 -7.60
CA TRP A 254 -23.38 12.54 -7.93
C TRP A 254 -24.35 13.30 -7.04
N TYR A 255 -25.23 14.10 -7.65
CA TYR A 255 -26.21 14.91 -6.93
C TYR A 255 -27.56 14.90 -7.64
N ARG A 256 -28.63 14.54 -6.91
CA ARG A 256 -30.02 14.54 -7.40
C ARG A 256 -30.23 13.87 -8.77
N GLY A 257 -29.56 12.74 -9.02
CA GLY A 257 -29.69 12.00 -10.27
C GLY A 257 -28.85 12.53 -11.44
N GLN A 258 -27.97 13.51 -11.18
CA GLN A 258 -27.05 14.07 -12.15
C GLN A 258 -25.60 13.91 -11.68
N LEU A 259 -24.70 13.72 -12.63
CA LEU A 259 -23.26 13.82 -12.37
C LEU A 259 -22.85 15.28 -12.57
N LEU A 260 -22.48 15.95 -11.48
CA LEU A 260 -21.89 17.28 -11.53
C LEU A 260 -20.38 17.15 -11.68
N VAL A 261 -19.81 17.87 -12.64
CA VAL A 261 -18.36 17.90 -12.90
C VAL A 261 -17.87 19.34 -12.95
N TRP A 262 -16.99 19.73 -12.03
CA TRP A 262 -16.35 21.04 -12.02
C TRP A 262 -15.02 21.02 -12.77
N ILE A 263 -14.93 21.87 -13.79
CA ILE A 263 -13.79 21.95 -14.71
C ILE A 263 -13.14 23.32 -14.60
N PRO A 264 -11.79 23.42 -14.54
CA PRO A 264 -11.11 24.71 -14.54
C PRO A 264 -11.38 25.49 -15.82
N SER A 265 -11.72 26.77 -15.66
CA SER A 265 -11.87 27.73 -16.75
C SER A 265 -10.53 28.41 -17.00
N ARG A 266 -9.95 28.21 -18.18
CA ARG A 266 -8.80 29.01 -18.63
C ARG A 266 -9.36 30.31 -19.20
N LEU A 267 -8.83 31.45 -18.76
CA LEU A 267 -9.33 32.80 -19.07
C LEU A 267 -9.50 33.08 -20.59
N GLY A 268 -8.84 32.32 -21.47
CA GLY A 268 -8.98 32.42 -22.93
C GLY A 268 -10.28 31.83 -23.50
N ASP A 269 -10.96 30.93 -22.79
CA ASP A 269 -12.21 30.30 -23.26
C ASP A 269 -13.44 31.18 -22.99
N LEU A 270 -13.40 32.02 -21.93
CA LEU A 270 -14.48 32.93 -21.55
C LEU A 270 -14.65 34.13 -22.49
N MET A 271 -13.69 34.42 -23.37
CA MET A 271 -13.78 35.51 -24.36
C MET A 271 -14.24 35.05 -25.75
N SER A 272 -14.64 33.78 -25.89
CA SER A 272 -15.12 33.19 -27.14
C SER A 272 -16.59 32.74 -27.11
N MET A 273 -17.31 33.01 -26.00
CA MET A 273 -18.76 32.86 -25.90
C MET A 273 -19.47 34.21 -25.93
#